data_AF-A0A532TPR6-F1
#
_entry.id   AF-A0A532TPR6-F1
#
_cell.length_a   1.000
_cell.length_b   1.000
_cell.length_c   1.000
_cell.angle_alpha   90.00
_cell.angle_beta   90.00
_cell.angle_gamma   90.00
#
_symmetry.space_group_name_H-M   'P 1'
#
loop_
_entity.id
_entity.type
_entity.pdbx_description
1 polymer ?
#
loop_
_entity_poly.entity_id
_entity_poly.type
_entity_poly.pdbx_seq_one_letter_code
_entity_poly.pdbx_strand_id
1 'polypeptide(L)'
;MFNLIIILIVTTPITIIICCHILRARARTWADQVIAGNWQANATELNKYITTILSMNNSVLGRSEQDRQRISQLRNIRNALILKHN
;
A
#
# COMPACT_ATOMS: atom_id res chain seq x y z
N MET A 1 -19.64 31.48 -13.55
CA MET A 1 -19.48 30.05 -13.94
C MET A 1 -18.02 29.68 -14.20
N PHE A 2 -17.24 30.52 -14.92
CA PHE A 2 -15.82 30.25 -15.24
C PHE A 2 -14.90 30.00 -14.02
N ASN A 3 -15.01 30.81 -12.95
CA ASN A 3 -14.21 30.63 -11.73
C ASN A 3 -14.45 29.30 -11.00
N LEU A 4 -15.67 28.74 -11.10
CA LEU A 4 -16.02 27.48 -10.42
C LEU A 4 -15.39 26.27 -11.13
N ILE A 5 -15.23 26.35 -12.45
CA ILE A 5 -14.56 25.34 -13.28
C ILE A 5 -13.07 25.30 -12.97
N ILE A 6 -12.41 26.46 -12.82
CA ILE A 6 -10.98 26.54 -12.50
C ILE A 6 -10.69 25.93 -11.12
N ILE A 7 -11.53 26.20 -10.11
CA ILE A 7 -11.39 25.60 -8.77
C ILE A 7 -11.55 24.08 -8.84
N LEU A 8 -12.49 23.55 -9.64
CA LEU A 8 -12.69 22.11 -9.77
C LEU A 8 -11.48 21.41 -10.42
N ILE A 9 -10.90 22.02 -11.45
CA ILE A 9 -9.73 21.49 -12.17
C ILE A 9 -8.47 21.47 -11.27
N VAL A 10 -8.31 22.44 -10.37
CA VAL A 10 -7.15 22.50 -9.47
C VAL A 10 -7.34 21.63 -8.23
N THR A 11 -8.55 21.55 -7.67
CA THR A 11 -8.79 20.80 -6.43
C THR A 11 -8.83 19.29 -6.65
N THR A 12 -9.38 18.81 -7.77
CA THR A 12 -9.47 17.38 -8.09
C THR A 12 -8.14 16.62 -8.16
N PRO A 13 -7.07 17.13 -8.81
CA PRO A 13 -5.78 16.43 -8.81
C PRO A 13 -5.13 16.44 -7.41
N ILE A 14 -5.31 17.50 -6.64
CA ILE A 14 -4.75 17.61 -5.28
C ILE A 14 -5.41 16.58 -4.35
N THR A 15 -6.74 16.42 -4.39
CA THR A 15 -7.43 15.39 -3.60
C THR A 15 -7.05 13.97 -4.01
N ILE A 16 -6.85 13.70 -5.31
CA ILE A 16 -6.37 12.40 -5.79
C ILE A 16 -4.97 12.10 -5.25
N ILE A 17 -4.05 13.06 -5.33
CA ILE A 17 -2.68 12.92 -4.82
C ILE A 17 -2.69 12.64 -3.32
N ILE A 18 -3.42 13.44 -2.52
CA ILE A 18 -3.54 13.26 -1.07
C ILE A 18 -4.13 11.89 -0.72
N CYS A 19 -5.20 11.49 -1.41
CA CYS A 19 -5.84 10.19 -1.21
C CYS A 19 -4.86 9.03 -1.48
N CYS A 20 -4.10 9.11 -2.58
CA CYS A 20 -3.06 8.12 -2.89
C CYS A 20 -1.95 8.07 -1.82
N HIS A 21 -1.56 9.22 -1.26
CA HIS A 21 -0.57 9.27 -0.18
C HIS A 21 -1.08 8.64 1.12
N ILE A 22 -2.33 8.93 1.51
CA ILE A 22 -2.95 8.38 2.72
C ILE A 22 -3.12 6.86 2.60
N LEU A 23 -3.60 6.38 1.45
CA LEU A 23 -3.76 4.94 1.20
C LEU A 23 -2.41 4.21 1.24
N ARG A 24 -1.35 4.79 0.64
CA ARG A 24 0.02 4.26 0.74
C ARG A 24 0.52 4.23 2.18
N ALA A 25 0.34 5.31 2.94
CA ALA A 25 0.77 5.37 4.33
C ALA A 25 0.06 4.29 5.17
N ARG A 26 -1.25 4.13 5.00
CA ARG A 26 -2.04 3.12 5.70
C ARG A 26 -1.61 1.69 5.34
N ALA A 27 -1.34 1.41 4.06
CA ALA A 27 -0.84 0.11 3.63
C ALA A 27 0.55 -0.21 4.21
N ARG A 28 1.43 0.80 4.33
CA ARG A 28 2.75 0.66 4.99
C ARG A 28 2.62 0.41 6.48
N THR A 29 1.78 1.18 7.19
CA THR A 29 1.55 0.98 8.63
C THR A 29 0.98 -0.41 8.91
N TRP A 30 0.04 -0.90 8.09
CA TRP A 30 -0.47 -2.25 8.22
C TRP A 30 0.61 -3.30 8.00
N ALA A 31 1.44 -3.15 6.96
CA ALA A 31 2.57 -4.05 6.70
C ALA A 31 3.54 -4.09 7.89
N ASP A 32 3.88 -2.93 8.46
CA ASP A 32 4.78 -2.84 9.61
C ASP A 32 4.18 -3.51 10.86
N GLN A 33 2.86 -3.41 11.08
CA GLN A 33 2.17 -4.11 12.18
C GLN A 33 2.21 -5.63 12.03
N VAL A 34 2.06 -6.15 10.80
CA VAL A 34 2.14 -7.58 10.51
C VAL A 34 3.57 -8.09 10.67
N ILE A 35 4.56 -7.34 10.17
CA ILE A 35 6.00 -7.68 10.31
C ILE A 35 6.42 -7.68 11.78
N ALA A 36 5.95 -6.71 12.57
CA ALA A 36 6.21 -6.64 14.01
C ALA A 36 5.51 -7.76 14.82
N GLY A 37 4.66 -8.57 14.21
CA GLY A 37 3.89 -9.62 14.88
C GLY A 37 2.70 -9.10 15.72
N ASN A 38 2.39 -7.80 15.62
CA ASN A 38 1.26 -7.18 16.33
C ASN A 38 -0.08 -7.52 15.68
N TRP A 39 -0.08 -7.95 14.42
CA TRP A 39 -1.29 -8.33 13.69
C TRP A 39 -1.11 -9.68 13.00
N GLN A 40 -2.02 -10.62 13.27
CA GLN A 40 -2.04 -11.92 12.61
C GLN A 40 -2.81 -11.80 11.29
N ALA A 41 -2.10 -11.70 10.16
CA ALA A 41 -2.71 -11.63 8.84
C ALA A 41 -2.83 -13.02 8.20
N ASN A 42 -3.95 -13.29 7.52
CA ASN A 42 -4.10 -14.49 6.70
C ASN A 42 -3.37 -14.33 5.34
N ALA A 43 -3.00 -15.44 4.69
CA ALA A 43 -2.37 -15.47 3.38
C ALA A 43 -3.15 -14.68 2.32
N THR A 44 -4.49 -14.71 2.36
CA THR A 44 -5.37 -13.95 1.45
C THR A 44 -5.25 -12.43 1.67
N GLU A 45 -5.20 -11.99 2.93
CA GLU A 45 -5.06 -10.58 3.30
C GLU A 45 -3.68 -10.05 2.92
N LEU A 46 -2.63 -10.83 3.21
CA LEU A 46 -1.27 -10.54 2.77
C LEU A 46 -1.20 -10.33 1.25
N ASN A 47 -1.87 -11.19 0.47
CA ASN A 47 -1.85 -11.07 -0.98
C ASN A 47 -2.56 -9.80 -1.48
N LYS A 48 -3.68 -9.41 -0.85
CA LYS A 48 -4.41 -8.19 -1.17
C LYS A 48 -3.55 -6.94 -0.93
N TYR A 49 -2.85 -6.87 0.21
CA TYR A 49 -2.00 -5.73 0.53
C TYR A 49 -0.72 -5.69 -0.31
N ILE A 50 -0.07 -6.83 -0.58
CA ILE A 50 1.08 -6.89 -1.50
C ILE A 50 0.69 -6.36 -2.88
N THR A 51 -0.47 -6.78 -3.41
CA THR A 51 -0.97 -6.32 -4.71
C THR A 51 -1.28 -4.83 -4.71
N THR A 52 -1.82 -4.31 -3.61
CA THR A 52 -2.13 -2.88 -3.44
C THR A 52 -0.86 -2.03 -3.37
N ILE A 53 0.16 -2.48 -2.65
CA ILE A 53 1.45 -1.78 -2.57
C ILE A 53 2.14 -1.81 -3.94
N LEU A 54 2.09 -2.95 -4.65
CA LEU A 54 2.65 -3.07 -6.01
C LEU A 54 1.94 -2.19 -7.03
N SER A 55 0.60 -2.17 -7.03
CA SER A 55 -0.17 -1.33 -7.97
C SER A 55 0.08 0.15 -7.73
N MET A 56 0.22 0.55 -6.47
CA MET A 56 0.57 1.92 -6.13
C MET A 56 1.99 2.28 -6.54
N ASN A 57 2.96 1.35 -6.52
CA ASN A 57 4.36 1.62 -6.84
C ASN A 57 4.62 1.98 -8.32
N ASN A 58 3.70 1.63 -9.24
CA ASN A 58 3.81 1.98 -10.66
C ASN A 58 3.51 3.47 -10.98
N SER A 59 2.95 4.22 -10.05
CA SER A 59 2.66 5.65 -10.25
C SER A 59 3.84 6.54 -9.83
N VAL A 60 4.74 6.76 -10.80
CA VAL A 60 5.48 7.99 -11.17
C VAL A 60 6.37 8.73 -10.17
N LEU A 61 6.26 8.59 -8.85
CA LEU A 61 7.15 9.30 -7.92
C LEU A 61 7.95 8.31 -7.07
N GLY A 62 9.22 8.20 -7.47
CA GLY A 62 10.15 7.18 -7.05
C GLY A 62 10.40 7.04 -5.56
N ARG A 63 11.22 6.01 -5.31
CA ARG A 63 11.63 5.42 -4.03
C ARG A 63 10.63 4.39 -3.51
N SER A 64 11.14 3.17 -3.33
CA SER A 64 11.33 2.65 -1.98
C SER A 64 11.91 1.23 -2.07
N GLU A 65 13.26 1.11 -2.05
CA GLU A 65 13.92 -0.17 -1.71
C GLU A 65 13.33 -0.74 -0.41
N GLN A 66 12.92 0.14 0.50
CA GLN A 66 12.19 -0.20 1.72
C GLN A 66 10.83 -0.88 1.46
N ASP A 67 10.08 -0.49 0.43
CA ASP A 67 8.81 -1.13 0.07
C ASP A 67 9.06 -2.48 -0.60
N ARG A 68 10.15 -2.63 -1.36
CA ARG A 68 10.61 -3.94 -1.86
C ARG A 68 10.99 -4.87 -0.70
N GLN A 69 11.73 -4.36 0.29
CA GLN A 69 12.08 -5.11 1.50
C GLN A 69 10.84 -5.52 2.29
N ARG A 70 9.89 -4.60 2.52
CA ARG A 70 8.60 -4.91 3.15
C ARG A 70 7.82 -5.99 2.39
N ILE A 71 7.70 -5.88 1.07
CA ILE A 71 7.02 -6.89 0.25
C ILE A 71 7.72 -8.26 0.38
N SER A 72 9.06 -8.27 0.37
CA SER A 72 9.84 -9.50 0.57
C SER A 72 9.55 -10.15 1.92
N GLN A 73 9.53 -9.36 3.00
CA GLN A 73 9.18 -9.84 4.34
C GLN A 73 7.74 -10.37 4.40
N LEU A 74 6.77 -9.65 3.84
CA LEU A 74 5.37 -10.10 3.78
C LEU A 74 5.21 -11.41 2.99
N ARG A 75 5.98 -11.59 1.91
CA ARG A 75 6.01 -12.86 1.14
C ARG A 75 6.60 -14.01 1.96
N ASN A 76 7.66 -13.75 2.72
CA ASN A 76 8.26 -14.77 3.60
C ASN A 76 7.28 -15.20 4.70
N ILE A 77 6.59 -14.24 5.34
CA ILE A 77 5.56 -14.52 6.34
C ILE A 77 4.42 -15.36 5.72
N ARG A 78 3.94 -14.96 4.54
CA ARG A 78 2.92 -15.72 3.80
C ARG A 78 3.38 -17.16 3.51
N ASN A 79 4.60 -17.34 3.02
CA ASN A 79 5.13 -18.67 2.70
C ASN A 79 5.23 -19.54 3.96
N ALA A 80 5.65 -18.96 5.10
CA ALA A 80 5.67 -19.66 6.38
C ALA A 80 4.24 -20.07 6.84
N LEU A 81 3.23 -19.23 6.62
CA LEU A 81 1.84 -19.56 6.91
C LEU A 81 1.30 -20.69 6.03
N ILE A 82 1.62 -20.68 4.72
CA ILE A 82 1.23 -21.75 3.80
C ILE A 82 1.90 -23.08 4.20
N LEU A 83 3.20 -23.05 4.51
CA LEU A 83 3.95 -24.22 4.96
C LEU A 83 3.44 -24.79 6.29
N LYS A 84 2.95 -23.95 7.20
CA LYS A 84 2.37 -24.40 8.48
C LYS A 84 0.98 -25.00 8.33
N HIS A 85 0.25 -24.65 7.27
CA HIS A 85 -1.10 -25.15 7.01
C HIS A 85 -1.12 -26.45 6.19
N ASN A 86 0.00 -26.79 5.54
CA ASN A 86 0.26 -28.10 4.91
C ASN A 86 0.91 -29.05 5.91
#